data_AF-A0A8C9G0I0-F1
#
_entry.id   AF-A0A8C9G0I0-F1
#
_cell.length_a   1.000
_cell.length_b   1.000
_cell.length_c   1.000
_cell.angle_alpha   90.00
_cell.angle_beta   90.00
_cell.angle_gamma   90.00
#
_symmetry.space_group_name_H-M   'P 1'
#
loop_
_entity.id
_entity.type
_entity.pdbx_description
1 polymer ?
#
loop_
_entity_poly.entity_id
_entity_poly.type
_entity_poly.pdbx_seq_one_letter_code
_entity_poly.pdbx_strand_id
1 'polypeptide(L)'
;EHSKQVARLIGLQLIPWTFIEWFVRKTKFACHCCRFVLYKLPKHTKGDGTGLGLEYLYMDSLAQQWQPGRYLVNMTQGALGQTLEQLYKAYESKHVYLTVHENEGLTSPILCYPTDIYVAWVAQELKTDLLAESWQHSGQKLPSNCSLQYYVYNINLIGTPLNSTFDSIQDHSKWSVSMKDEVQWTCIGDLNRAVEQAWRSGGFICTQNKHIYNAFRRLVIHYESCNDASTWI
;
A
#
# COMPACT_ATOMS: atom_id res chain seq x y z
N GLU A 1 1.38 -25.90 -28.26
CA GLU A 1 1.25 -24.46 -28.61
C GLU A 1 0.80 -23.51 -27.50
N HIS A 2 -0.26 -23.76 -26.72
CA HIS A 2 -0.84 -22.77 -25.79
C HIS A 2 0.03 -22.34 -24.58
N SER A 3 0.98 -23.17 -24.15
CA SER A 3 1.92 -22.84 -23.06
C SER A 3 3.15 -22.05 -23.51
N LYS A 4 3.32 -21.80 -24.81
CA LYS A 4 4.42 -20.97 -25.36
C LYS A 4 3.99 -19.57 -25.80
N GLN A 5 2.69 -19.25 -25.76
CA GLN A 5 2.19 -17.88 -25.98
C GLN A 5 2.16 -17.01 -24.72
N VAL A 6 2.33 -17.60 -23.53
CA VAL A 6 2.44 -16.87 -22.26
C VAL A 6 3.75 -16.05 -22.18
N ALA A 7 4.77 -16.37 -23.00
CA ALA A 7 6.10 -15.75 -22.93
C ALA A 7 6.46 -14.82 -24.11
N ARG A 8 5.55 -14.54 -25.05
CA ARG A 8 5.86 -13.74 -26.27
C ARG A 8 5.09 -12.44 -26.46
N LEU A 9 4.42 -11.95 -25.43
CA LEU A 9 3.95 -10.55 -25.34
C LEU A 9 4.59 -9.82 -24.14
N ILE A 10 5.81 -10.23 -23.80
CA ILE A 10 6.77 -9.42 -23.03
C ILE A 10 7.41 -8.43 -24.02
N GLY A 11 6.61 -7.48 -24.47
CA GLY A 11 6.97 -6.42 -25.41
C GLY A 11 6.51 -5.04 -24.95
N LEU A 12 6.27 -4.89 -23.63
CA LEU A 12 6.13 -3.61 -22.95
C LEU A 12 7.16 -3.61 -21.83
N GLN A 13 8.29 -2.99 -22.13
CA GLN A 13 9.36 -2.71 -21.19
C GLN A 13 8.80 -1.81 -20.07
N LEU A 14 8.99 -2.26 -18.83
CA LEU A 14 8.83 -1.52 -17.57
C LEU A 14 7.39 -1.23 -17.11
N ILE A 15 6.71 -2.26 -16.60
CA ILE A 15 5.71 -2.08 -15.54
C ILE A 15 6.25 -2.80 -14.29
N PRO A 16 6.62 -2.07 -13.22
CA PRO A 16 7.07 -2.66 -11.97
C PRO A 16 5.92 -3.34 -11.22
N TRP A 17 6.25 -4.46 -10.59
CA TRP A 17 5.37 -5.40 -9.89
C TRP A 17 4.78 -4.87 -8.57
N THR A 18 3.98 -3.80 -8.60
CA THR A 18 3.07 -3.43 -7.50
C THR A 18 1.89 -2.63 -8.04
N PHE A 19 0.80 -3.30 -8.41
CA PHE A 19 -0.48 -2.65 -8.72
C PHE A 19 -1.62 -3.49 -8.14
N ILE A 20 -2.17 -3.04 -7.01
CA ILE A 20 -3.55 -3.35 -6.62
C ILE A 20 -4.23 -1.99 -6.45
N GLU A 21 -4.79 -1.50 -7.55
CA GLU A 21 -5.61 -0.31 -7.56
C GLU A 21 -7.06 -0.62 -7.19
N TRP A 22 -7.70 0.41 -6.66
CA TRP A 22 -9.12 0.45 -6.33
C TRP A 22 -10.01 0.08 -7.51
N PHE A 23 -10.89 -0.91 -7.31
CA PHE A 23 -11.86 -1.28 -8.32
C PHE A 23 -13.23 -0.62 -8.11
N VAL A 24 -13.70 0.06 -9.16
CA VAL A 24 -15.06 0.59 -9.23
C VAL A 24 -15.97 -0.46 -9.86
N ARG A 25 -16.95 -0.94 -9.09
CA ARG A 25 -18.06 -1.76 -9.57
C ARG A 25 -18.99 -0.92 -10.45
N LYS A 26 -19.15 -1.28 -11.73
CA LYS A 26 -20.36 -0.99 -12.51
C LYS A 26 -20.87 -2.24 -13.19
N THR A 27 -21.73 -2.99 -12.51
CA THR A 27 -22.64 -3.96 -13.16
C THR A 27 -24.03 -3.86 -12.55
N LYS A 28 -25.03 -4.06 -13.43
CA LYS A 28 -26.47 -3.83 -13.30
C LYS A 28 -27.21 -4.73 -12.29
N PHE A 29 -26.53 -5.23 -11.26
CA PHE A 29 -27.13 -5.89 -10.11
C PHE A 29 -26.61 -5.22 -8.84
N ALA A 30 -27.55 -4.72 -8.03
CA ALA A 30 -27.35 -3.89 -6.86
C ALA A 30 -26.16 -4.30 -5.97
N CYS A 31 -25.10 -3.51 -6.01
CA CYS A 31 -24.46 -3.00 -4.80
C CYS A 31 -23.81 -1.68 -5.19
N HIS A 32 -24.30 -0.58 -4.61
CA HIS A 32 -23.67 0.72 -4.71
C HIS A 32 -22.21 0.58 -4.23
N CYS A 33 -21.25 0.75 -5.14
CA CYS A 33 -19.85 1.11 -4.88
C CYS A 33 -19.21 0.54 -3.59
N CYS A 34 -18.97 -0.77 -3.50
CA CYS A 34 -18.17 -1.33 -2.39
C CYS A 34 -16.68 -1.06 -2.64
N ARG A 35 -16.23 0.10 -2.17
CA ARG A 35 -14.81 0.43 -2.03
C ARG A 35 -14.24 -0.42 -0.89
N PHE A 36 -13.15 -1.15 -1.13
CA PHE A 36 -12.51 -2.00 -0.13
C PHE A 36 -11.00 -1.77 -0.07
N VAL A 37 -10.40 -2.09 1.07
CA VAL A 37 -8.95 -2.09 1.26
C VAL A 37 -8.51 -3.50 1.66
N LEU A 38 -7.40 -3.95 1.07
CA LEU A 38 -6.81 -5.24 1.32
C LEU A 38 -5.35 -5.05 1.74
N TYR A 39 -4.95 -5.70 2.84
CA TYR A 39 -3.58 -5.72 3.33
C TYR A 39 -3.07 -7.16 3.35
N LYS A 40 -2.18 -7.52 2.43
CA LYS A 40 -1.64 -8.88 2.36
C LYS A 40 -0.62 -9.11 3.47
N LEU A 41 -0.76 -10.20 4.21
CA LEU A 41 0.18 -10.56 5.28
C LEU A 41 1.43 -11.24 4.70
N PRO A 42 2.62 -11.03 5.30
CA PRO A 42 3.83 -11.71 4.89
C PRO A 42 3.79 -13.19 5.27
N LYS A 43 4.65 -14.00 4.62
CA LYS A 43 4.86 -15.38 5.03
C LYS A 43 5.61 -15.36 6.37
N HIS A 44 5.09 -16.07 7.37
CA HIS A 44 5.72 -16.12 8.68
C HIS A 44 5.98 -17.57 9.11
N THR A 45 7.18 -17.80 9.66
CA THR A 45 7.67 -19.12 10.08
C THR A 45 7.93 -19.23 11.58
N LYS A 46 7.65 -18.20 12.39
CA LYS A 46 7.79 -18.29 13.87
C LYS A 46 6.42 -18.51 14.54
N GLY A 47 6.37 -19.40 15.55
CA GLY A 47 5.15 -19.73 16.31
C GLY A 47 4.44 -21.01 15.87
N ASP A 48 3.30 -21.31 16.50
CA ASP A 48 2.50 -22.57 16.40
C ASP A 48 1.74 -22.74 15.06
N GLY A 49 2.16 -22.07 14.00
CA GLY A 49 1.51 -22.14 12.70
C GLY A 49 2.34 -21.51 11.59
N THR A 50 2.43 -22.20 10.45
CA THR A 50 3.05 -21.66 9.24
C THR A 50 2.02 -20.80 8.51
N GLY A 51 2.19 -19.48 8.54
CA GLY A 51 1.40 -18.58 7.69
C GLY A 51 1.87 -18.72 6.24
N LEU A 52 0.97 -18.98 5.30
CA LEU A 52 1.32 -19.25 3.90
C LEU A 52 1.75 -17.98 3.15
N GLY A 53 1.49 -16.80 3.72
CA GLY A 53 1.69 -15.50 3.06
C GLY A 53 0.63 -15.22 1.99
N LEU A 54 -0.49 -15.94 2.06
CA LEU A 54 -1.66 -15.81 1.19
C LEU A 54 -2.86 -15.21 1.94
N GLU A 55 -2.75 -15.09 3.25
CA GLU A 55 -3.69 -14.44 4.16
C GLU A 55 -3.62 -12.93 3.99
N TYR A 56 -4.73 -12.25 4.26
CA TYR A 56 -4.82 -10.79 4.20
C TYR A 56 -5.84 -10.27 5.21
N LEU A 57 -5.66 -9.02 5.63
CA LEU A 57 -6.69 -8.23 6.28
C LEU A 57 -7.53 -7.53 5.23
N TYR A 58 -8.81 -7.38 5.52
CA TYR A 58 -9.80 -6.80 4.63
C TYR A 58 -10.68 -5.83 5.39
N MET A 59 -11.09 -4.77 4.72
CA MET A 59 -12.13 -3.85 5.20
C MET A 59 -12.87 -3.23 4.01
N ASP A 60 -14.11 -2.83 4.21
CA ASP A 60 -14.92 -2.14 3.21
C ASP A 60 -15.89 -1.14 3.86
N SER A 61 -16.78 -0.55 3.07
CA SER A 61 -17.78 0.41 3.56
C SER A 61 -18.71 -0.15 4.64
N LEU A 62 -18.94 -1.47 4.66
CA LEU A 62 -19.81 -2.16 5.62
C LEU A 62 -19.00 -2.65 6.83
N ALA A 63 -17.82 -3.21 6.57
CA ALA A 63 -16.88 -3.69 7.56
C ALA A 63 -15.73 -2.67 7.73
N GLN A 64 -16.00 -1.64 8.53
CA GLN A 64 -15.13 -0.47 8.73
C GLN A 64 -13.93 -0.71 9.68
N GLN A 65 -13.51 -1.96 9.84
CA GLN A 65 -12.38 -2.37 10.69
C GLN A 65 -11.68 -3.56 10.03
N TRP A 66 -10.39 -3.74 10.34
CA TRP A 66 -9.65 -4.91 9.86
C TRP A 66 -10.29 -6.21 10.33
N GLN A 67 -10.62 -7.06 9.36
CA GLN A 67 -11.02 -8.44 9.58
C GLN A 67 -10.16 -9.37 8.72
N PRO A 68 -9.93 -10.62 9.14
CA PRO A 68 -9.27 -11.59 8.28
C PRO A 68 -10.11 -11.86 7.03
N GLY A 69 -9.45 -11.96 5.87
CA GLY A 69 -10.08 -12.36 4.62
C GLY A 69 -10.70 -13.77 4.73
N ARG A 70 -11.94 -13.93 4.25
CA ARG A 70 -12.64 -15.23 4.25
C ARG A 70 -11.99 -16.27 3.34
N TYR A 71 -11.30 -15.82 2.30
CA TYR A 71 -10.62 -16.64 1.31
C TYR A 71 -9.17 -16.18 1.19
N LEU A 72 -8.27 -17.04 0.71
CA LEU A 72 -6.89 -16.67 0.41
C LEU A 72 -6.83 -15.71 -0.79
N VAL A 73 -5.77 -14.91 -0.87
CA VAL A 73 -5.59 -13.89 -1.92
C VAL A 73 -5.53 -14.49 -3.33
N ASN A 74 -5.13 -15.76 -3.45
CA ASN A 74 -5.04 -16.49 -4.72
C ASN A 74 -6.34 -17.20 -5.13
N MET A 75 -7.41 -17.10 -4.34
CA MET A 75 -8.70 -17.74 -4.61
C MET A 75 -9.64 -16.77 -5.35
N THR A 76 -10.37 -17.27 -6.34
CA THR A 76 -11.31 -16.47 -7.14
C THR A 76 -12.54 -16.01 -6.35
N GLN A 77 -12.88 -16.71 -5.26
CA GLN A 77 -14.02 -16.40 -4.41
C GLN A 77 -13.82 -15.15 -3.55
N GLY A 78 -12.58 -14.68 -3.37
CA GLY A 78 -12.26 -13.48 -2.59
C GLY A 78 -12.62 -12.18 -3.31
N ALA A 79 -12.62 -11.07 -2.56
CA ALA A 79 -12.91 -9.75 -3.12
C ALA A 79 -11.99 -9.40 -4.30
N LEU A 80 -10.68 -9.68 -4.17
CA LEU A 80 -9.71 -9.46 -5.25
C LEU A 80 -10.00 -10.35 -6.48
N GLY A 81 -10.27 -11.64 -6.27
CA GLY A 81 -10.54 -12.60 -7.33
C GLY A 81 -11.79 -12.24 -8.14
N GLN A 82 -12.92 -11.99 -7.47
CA GLN A 82 -14.18 -11.58 -8.12
C GLN A 82 -14.04 -10.27 -8.89
N THR A 83 -13.19 -9.39 -8.39
CA THR A 83 -12.96 -8.08 -8.97
C THR A 83 -12.10 -8.16 -10.23
N LEU A 84 -10.98 -8.91 -10.18
CA LEU A 84 -10.14 -9.16 -11.35
C LEU A 84 -10.89 -9.94 -12.42
N GLU A 85 -11.71 -10.93 -12.04
CA GLU A 85 -12.50 -11.71 -13.00
C GLU A 85 -13.45 -10.82 -13.82
N GLN A 86 -14.07 -9.81 -13.19
CA GLN A 86 -14.90 -8.83 -13.90
C GLN A 86 -14.08 -8.01 -14.89
N LEU A 87 -12.87 -7.58 -14.52
CA LEU A 87 -11.97 -6.84 -15.40
C LEU A 87 -11.55 -7.67 -16.60
N TYR A 88 -11.16 -8.94 -16.39
CA TYR A 88 -10.75 -9.83 -17.48
C TYR A 88 -11.91 -10.11 -18.44
N LYS A 89 -13.13 -10.37 -17.94
CA LYS A 89 -14.32 -10.53 -18.78
C LYS A 89 -14.62 -9.26 -19.60
N ALA A 90 -14.47 -8.08 -18.99
CA ALA A 90 -14.65 -6.81 -19.69
C ALA A 90 -13.56 -6.61 -20.77
N TYR A 91 -12.31 -6.98 -20.49
CA TYR A 91 -11.19 -6.89 -21.43
C TYR A 91 -11.40 -7.79 -22.65
N GLU A 92 -11.79 -9.04 -22.43
CA GLU A 92 -12.12 -9.98 -23.51
C GLU A 92 -13.30 -9.47 -24.37
N SER A 93 -14.22 -8.72 -23.76
CA SER A 93 -15.32 -8.08 -24.48
C SER A 93 -14.93 -6.80 -25.26
N LYS A 94 -13.66 -6.36 -25.22
CA LYS A 94 -13.15 -5.07 -25.79
C LYS A 94 -13.82 -3.81 -25.22
N HIS A 95 -14.45 -3.89 -24.05
CA HIS A 95 -15.13 -2.76 -23.40
C HIS A 95 -14.49 -2.42 -22.05
N VAL A 96 -13.21 -2.03 -22.05
CA VAL A 96 -12.54 -1.55 -20.83
C VAL A 96 -12.12 -0.10 -21.01
N TYR A 97 -12.83 0.79 -20.31
CA TYR A 97 -12.36 2.13 -20.01
C TYR A 97 -12.12 2.16 -18.51
N LEU A 98 -10.85 2.13 -18.10
CA LEU A 98 -10.48 2.42 -16.71
C LEU A 98 -10.59 3.93 -16.52
N THR A 99 -11.67 4.39 -15.91
CA THR A 99 -11.83 5.78 -15.50
C THR A 99 -11.45 5.89 -14.03
N VAL A 100 -10.25 6.37 -13.75
CA VAL A 100 -9.90 6.84 -12.40
C VAL A 100 -10.76 8.06 -12.13
N HIS A 101 -11.74 7.94 -11.24
CA HIS A 101 -12.45 9.11 -10.72
C HIS A 101 -11.51 9.79 -9.72
N GLU A 102 -10.69 10.71 -10.21
CA GLU A 102 -9.96 11.69 -9.39
C GLU A 102 -10.98 12.48 -8.60
N ASN A 103 -11.09 12.21 -7.31
CA ASN A 103 -11.62 13.22 -6.39
C ASN A 103 -10.65 13.52 -5.24
N GLU A 104 -9.57 12.78 -5.01
CA GLU A 104 -8.63 13.04 -3.90
C GLU A 104 -7.26 12.32 -4.14
N GLY A 105 -6.61 12.55 -5.29
CA GLY A 105 -5.30 11.96 -5.59
C GLY A 105 -4.20 13.01 -5.52
N LEU A 106 -3.13 12.75 -4.78
CA LEU A 106 -1.91 13.55 -4.89
C LEU A 106 -1.09 12.95 -6.05
N THR A 107 -0.90 13.72 -7.13
CA THR A 107 0.03 13.39 -8.22
C THR A 107 1.35 14.11 -8.02
N SER A 108 2.47 13.37 -8.05
CA SER A 108 3.78 13.95 -7.76
C SER A 108 4.06 15.10 -8.73
N PRO A 109 4.52 16.28 -8.24
CA PRO A 109 5.18 17.22 -9.13
C PRO A 109 6.39 16.52 -9.78
N ILE A 110 6.71 16.87 -11.03
CA ILE A 110 7.93 16.38 -11.68
C ILE A 110 9.12 16.98 -10.90
N LEU A 111 9.63 16.23 -9.94
CA LEU A 111 10.86 16.59 -9.22
C LEU A 111 12.04 16.33 -10.16
N CYS A 112 12.70 17.40 -10.60
CA CYS A 112 13.89 17.32 -11.46
C CYS A 112 15.11 16.67 -10.76
N TYR A 113 15.03 16.41 -9.46
CA TYR A 113 16.09 15.80 -8.67
C TYR A 113 15.58 14.62 -7.83
N PRO A 114 16.40 13.56 -7.68
CA PRO A 114 16.01 12.36 -6.94
C PRO A 114 15.83 12.73 -5.49
N THR A 115 14.61 12.56 -4.99
CA THR A 115 14.29 12.94 -3.63
C THR A 115 13.36 11.91 -3.00
N ASP A 116 13.48 11.74 -1.69
CA ASP A 116 12.50 10.99 -0.89
C ASP A 116 11.13 11.68 -1.00
N ILE A 117 10.24 11.10 -1.80
CA ILE A 117 8.93 11.66 -2.12
C ILE A 117 8.04 11.83 -0.88
N TYR A 118 8.19 10.96 0.12
CA TYR A 118 7.45 11.07 1.37
C TYR A 118 7.84 12.36 2.10
N VAL A 119 9.16 12.61 2.20
CA VAL A 119 9.73 13.75 2.91
C VAL A 119 9.52 15.06 2.15
N ALA A 120 9.89 15.08 0.87
CA ALA A 120 9.93 16.30 0.08
C ALA A 120 8.56 16.77 -0.40
N TRP A 121 7.57 15.88 -0.42
CA TRP A 121 6.26 16.23 -0.95
C TRP A 121 5.09 15.74 -0.10
N VAL A 122 4.91 14.43 0.13
CA VAL A 122 3.68 13.92 0.77
C VAL A 122 3.46 14.56 2.16
N ALA A 123 4.48 14.57 3.03
CA ALA A 123 4.37 15.18 4.36
C ALA A 123 4.16 16.70 4.31
N GLN A 124 4.81 17.38 3.35
CA GLN A 124 4.74 18.84 3.24
C GLN A 124 3.40 19.31 2.69
N GLU A 125 2.87 18.61 1.69
CA GLU A 125 1.58 18.90 1.07
C GLU A 125 0.43 18.66 2.05
N LEU A 126 0.47 17.52 2.77
CA LEU A 126 -0.53 17.18 3.78
C LEU A 126 -0.37 17.96 5.09
N LYS A 127 0.74 18.70 5.24
CA LYS A 127 1.05 19.52 6.41
C LYS A 127 0.98 18.75 7.73
N THR A 128 1.52 17.54 7.73
CA THR A 128 1.57 16.69 8.93
C THR A 128 2.77 15.77 8.89
N ASP A 129 3.26 15.42 10.08
CA ASP A 129 4.23 14.35 10.22
C ASP A 129 3.61 13.01 9.83
N LEU A 130 4.39 12.13 9.21
CA LEU A 130 3.96 10.84 8.69
C LEU A 130 4.74 9.68 9.30
N LEU A 131 4.04 8.59 9.57
CA LEU A 131 4.59 7.27 9.84
C LEU A 131 4.51 6.48 8.52
N ALA A 132 5.64 6.07 7.96
CA ALA A 132 5.72 5.44 6.64
C ALA A 132 6.17 3.98 6.75
N GLU A 133 5.35 3.09 6.21
CA GLU A 133 5.67 1.69 5.96
C GLU A 133 6.17 1.56 4.52
N SER A 134 7.34 0.97 4.36
CA SER A 134 7.93 0.75 3.06
C SER A 134 9.03 -0.30 3.16
N TRP A 135 9.11 -1.14 2.13
CA TRP A 135 10.20 -2.09 1.98
C TRP A 135 11.55 -1.41 1.72
N GLN A 136 12.53 -1.59 2.61
CA GLN A 136 13.86 -0.96 2.53
C GLN A 136 15.01 -1.99 2.49
N HIS A 137 14.94 -2.95 1.56
CA HIS A 137 15.86 -4.09 1.50
C HIS A 137 17.16 -3.85 0.69
N SER A 138 17.32 -2.69 0.03
CA SER A 138 18.39 -2.45 -0.96
C SER A 138 19.75 -2.02 -0.42
N GLY A 139 20.03 -2.17 0.88
CA GLY A 139 21.36 -1.89 1.45
C GLY A 139 21.65 -0.41 1.72
N GLN A 140 20.86 0.52 1.17
CA GLN A 140 20.82 1.93 1.58
C GLN A 140 19.44 2.30 2.13
N LYS A 141 19.17 1.87 3.37
CA LYS A 141 17.98 2.25 4.12
C LYS A 141 17.98 3.77 4.33
N LEU A 142 16.88 4.45 4.01
CA LEU A 142 16.72 5.86 4.32
C LEU A 142 16.26 5.98 5.78
N PRO A 143 17.01 6.68 6.67
CA PRO A 143 16.59 6.84 8.06
C PRO A 143 15.34 7.73 8.16
N SER A 144 14.67 7.73 9.30
CA SER A 144 13.67 8.75 9.62
C SER A 144 14.25 10.15 9.42
N ASN A 145 13.48 11.06 8.83
CA ASN A 145 13.94 12.37 8.41
C ASN A 145 13.15 13.48 9.11
N CYS A 146 13.88 14.28 9.90
CA CYS A 146 13.35 15.41 10.64
C CYS A 146 13.97 16.76 10.19
N SER A 147 14.40 16.85 8.92
CA SER A 147 15.11 18.03 8.40
C SER A 147 14.19 19.10 7.81
N LEU A 148 12.97 18.75 7.43
CA LEU A 148 11.97 19.68 6.87
C LEU A 148 10.88 20.02 7.90
N GLN A 149 9.93 20.91 7.57
CA GLN A 149 8.90 21.35 8.50
C GLN A 149 8.04 20.21 9.06
N TYR A 150 7.66 19.26 8.19
CA TYR A 150 6.92 18.06 8.57
C TYR A 150 7.80 16.83 8.41
N TYR A 151 7.83 15.98 9.44
CA TYR A 151 8.77 14.89 9.57
C TYR A 151 8.22 13.57 9.03
N VAL A 152 9.11 12.67 8.62
CA VAL A 152 8.73 11.32 8.17
C VAL A 152 9.52 10.29 8.95
N TYR A 153 8.81 9.38 9.60
CA TYR A 153 9.38 8.31 10.40
C TYR A 153 9.17 6.95 9.75
N ASN A 154 10.18 6.08 9.79
CA ASN A 154 10.05 4.70 9.36
C ASN A 154 9.29 3.87 10.40
N ILE A 155 8.28 3.14 9.95
CA ILE A 155 7.70 2.05 10.75
C ILE A 155 8.70 0.88 10.75
N ASN A 156 8.94 0.29 11.92
CA ASN A 156 9.83 -0.86 12.08
C ASN A 156 9.05 -2.13 12.36
N LEU A 157 7.99 -2.04 13.19
CA LEU A 157 7.23 -3.19 13.64
C LEU A 157 5.73 -2.94 13.44
N ILE A 158 5.09 -3.88 12.75
CA ILE A 158 3.65 -3.89 12.51
C ILE A 158 2.98 -4.97 13.36
N GLY A 159 1.86 -4.63 13.97
CA GLY A 159 0.99 -5.54 14.72
C GLY A 159 -0.36 -5.69 14.04
N THR A 160 -0.84 -6.91 13.92
CA THR A 160 -2.13 -7.23 13.30
C THR A 160 -3.21 -7.44 14.38
N PRO A 161 -4.50 -7.29 14.04
CA PRO A 161 -5.59 -7.64 14.95
C PRO A 161 -5.68 -9.15 15.27
N LEU A 162 -4.82 -9.98 14.66
CA LEU A 162 -4.72 -11.42 14.89
C LEU A 162 -3.69 -11.77 15.99
N ASN A 163 -3.29 -10.79 16.81
CA ASN A 163 -2.23 -10.92 17.83
C ASN A 163 -0.89 -11.42 17.26
N SER A 164 -0.62 -11.12 15.99
CA SER A 164 0.66 -11.40 15.35
C SER A 164 1.39 -10.12 14.97
N THR A 165 2.71 -10.15 14.98
CA THR A 165 3.55 -9.02 14.61
C THR A 165 4.56 -9.44 13.55
N PHE A 166 4.98 -8.50 12.71
CA PHE A 166 6.06 -8.71 11.74
C PHE A 166 6.87 -7.43 11.52
N ASP A 167 8.15 -7.61 11.18
CA ASP A 167 9.05 -6.50 10.88
C ASP A 167 8.74 -5.91 9.50
N SER A 168 8.83 -4.59 9.36
CA SER A 168 8.63 -3.87 8.09
C SER A 168 9.49 -4.42 6.94
N ILE A 169 10.69 -4.95 7.23
CA ILE A 169 11.55 -5.55 6.19
C ILE A 169 10.93 -6.78 5.49
N GLN A 170 9.96 -7.42 6.13
CA GLN A 170 9.22 -8.57 5.58
C GLN A 170 8.00 -8.13 4.76
N ASP A 171 7.70 -6.83 4.73
CA ASP A 171 6.54 -6.25 4.08
C ASP A 171 6.93 -5.47 2.83
N HIS A 172 6.20 -5.71 1.74
CA HIS A 172 6.35 -5.00 0.48
C HIS A 172 5.33 -3.86 0.31
N SER A 173 4.45 -3.70 1.30
CA SER A 173 3.43 -2.66 1.34
C SER A 173 4.07 -1.28 1.41
N LYS A 174 3.37 -0.30 0.84
CA LYS A 174 3.82 1.10 0.79
C LYS A 174 2.64 1.95 1.18
N TRP A 175 2.64 2.39 2.42
CA TRP A 175 1.59 3.22 2.94
C TRP A 175 2.14 4.14 4.03
N SER A 176 1.43 5.21 4.30
CA SER A 176 1.75 6.11 5.40
C SER A 176 0.49 6.61 6.09
N VAL A 177 0.63 6.97 7.36
CA VAL A 177 -0.44 7.58 8.14
C VAL A 177 0.06 8.82 8.85
N SER A 178 -0.83 9.79 9.07
CA SER A 178 -0.49 10.95 9.90
C SER A 178 -0.19 10.51 11.33
N MET A 179 0.86 11.08 11.91
CA MET A 179 1.25 10.82 13.28
C MET A 179 0.20 11.34 14.28
N LYS A 180 -0.39 12.49 13.97
CA LYS A 180 -1.42 13.17 14.75
C LYS A 180 -2.81 12.61 14.44
N ASP A 181 -3.53 12.24 15.49
CA ASP A 181 -4.88 11.66 15.42
C ASP A 181 -5.94 12.68 14.98
N GLU A 182 -5.64 13.98 15.03
CA GLU A 182 -6.55 15.04 14.59
C GLU A 182 -6.62 15.18 13.07
N VAL A 183 -5.54 14.83 12.35
CA VAL A 183 -5.43 15.07 10.90
C VAL A 183 -5.95 13.89 10.08
N GLN A 184 -5.74 12.67 10.57
CA GLN A 184 -6.32 11.42 10.07
C GLN A 184 -6.01 11.06 8.61
N TRP A 185 -4.83 11.42 8.10
CA TRP A 185 -4.44 11.01 6.74
C TRP A 185 -4.00 9.55 6.69
N THR A 186 -4.44 8.84 5.67
CA THR A 186 -3.83 7.57 5.22
C THR A 186 -3.53 7.67 3.74
N CYS A 187 -2.30 7.34 3.35
CA CYS A 187 -1.87 7.32 1.97
C CYS A 187 -1.35 5.92 1.61
N ILE A 188 -1.67 5.45 0.42
CA ILE A 188 -1.18 4.20 -0.15
C ILE A 188 -0.53 4.54 -1.49
N GLY A 189 0.66 4.02 -1.75
CA GLY A 189 1.43 4.38 -2.94
C GLY A 189 2.19 3.22 -3.56
N ASP A 190 2.95 3.53 -4.60
CA ASP A 190 3.70 2.60 -5.43
C ASP A 190 5.22 2.69 -5.25
N LEU A 191 5.70 3.77 -4.60
CA LEU A 191 7.12 3.99 -4.33
C LEU A 191 7.54 3.51 -2.94
N ASN A 192 8.63 2.74 -2.90
CA ASN A 192 9.35 2.52 -1.65
C ASN A 192 10.16 3.75 -1.29
N ARG A 193 10.33 3.97 0.02
CA ARG A 193 11.28 4.90 0.61
C ARG A 193 12.70 4.34 0.55
N ALA A 194 13.29 4.26 -0.65
CA ALA A 194 14.65 3.76 -0.87
C ALA A 194 15.39 4.65 -1.89
N VAL A 195 16.71 4.80 -1.74
CA VAL A 195 17.53 5.70 -2.57
C VAL A 195 17.41 5.35 -4.06
N GLU A 196 17.39 4.06 -4.40
CA GLU A 196 17.30 3.59 -5.79
C GLU A 196 15.93 3.85 -6.43
N GLN A 197 14.90 4.14 -5.61
CA GLN A 197 13.55 4.45 -6.08
C GLN A 197 13.33 5.95 -6.28
N ALA A 198 14.25 6.81 -5.82
CA ALA A 198 14.12 8.26 -5.91
C ALA A 198 14.07 8.78 -7.37
N TRP A 199 14.55 7.99 -8.33
CA TRP A 199 14.50 8.31 -9.76
C TRP A 199 13.22 7.83 -10.47
N ARG A 200 12.35 7.10 -9.76
CA ARG A 200 11.15 6.50 -10.36
C ARG A 200 9.96 7.42 -10.16
N SER A 201 9.19 7.62 -11.23
CA SER A 201 7.86 8.20 -11.13
C SER A 201 6.96 7.27 -10.31
N GLY A 202 6.07 7.88 -9.53
CA GLY A 202 5.04 7.18 -8.78
C GLY A 202 4.06 8.16 -8.16
N GLY A 203 3.12 7.65 -7.37
CA GLY A 203 2.01 8.41 -6.84
C GLY A 203 1.42 7.82 -5.56
N PHE A 204 0.64 8.65 -4.89
CA PHE A 204 -0.03 8.29 -3.64
C PHE A 204 -1.51 8.63 -3.73
N ILE A 205 -2.34 7.66 -3.34
CA ILE A 205 -3.76 7.90 -3.10
C ILE A 205 -3.92 8.13 -1.60
N CYS A 206 -4.40 9.31 -1.23
CA CYS A 206 -4.56 9.73 0.15
C CYS A 206 -6.03 9.90 0.51
N THR A 207 -6.39 9.61 1.76
CA THR A 207 -7.75 9.76 2.27
C THR A 207 -7.76 10.18 3.74
N GLN A 208 -8.73 11.01 4.12
CA GLN A 208 -9.04 11.33 5.52
C GLN A 208 -10.18 10.49 6.08
N ASN A 209 -10.46 9.32 5.50
CA ASN A 209 -11.48 8.44 6.03
C ASN A 209 -11.06 7.93 7.42
N LYS A 210 -11.77 8.40 8.46
CA LYS A 210 -11.53 8.04 9.87
C LYS A 210 -11.41 6.54 10.11
N HIS A 211 -12.20 5.71 9.42
CA HIS A 211 -12.16 4.26 9.62
C HIS A 211 -10.90 3.65 9.04
N ILE A 212 -10.50 4.07 7.83
CA ILE A 212 -9.25 3.65 7.20
C ILE A 212 -8.05 4.12 8.05
N TYR A 213 -8.05 5.39 8.47
CA TYR A 213 -7.01 5.93 9.34
C TYR A 213 -6.83 5.11 10.61
N ASN A 214 -7.91 4.92 11.37
CA ASN A 214 -7.85 4.16 12.61
C ASN A 214 -7.40 2.71 12.38
N ALA A 215 -7.79 2.10 11.26
CA ALA A 215 -7.38 0.75 10.91
C ALA A 215 -5.87 0.68 10.69
N PHE A 216 -5.29 1.55 9.87
CA PHE A 216 -3.84 1.57 9.60
C PHE A 216 -3.02 2.06 10.79
N ARG A 217 -3.48 3.11 11.50
CA ARG A 217 -2.77 3.69 12.65
C ARG A 217 -2.57 2.69 13.78
N ARG A 218 -3.54 1.78 13.99
CA ARG A 218 -3.47 0.69 14.96
C ARG A 218 -2.50 -0.43 14.59
N LEU A 219 -2.09 -0.51 13.31
CA LEU A 219 -1.08 -1.47 12.88
C LEU A 219 0.32 -1.07 13.34
N VAL A 220 0.57 0.22 13.57
CA VAL A 220 1.90 0.72 13.94
C VAL A 220 2.20 0.43 15.41
N ILE A 221 3.13 -0.48 15.68
CA ILE A 221 3.60 -0.81 17.03
C ILE A 221 4.86 -0.04 17.39
N HIS A 222 5.84 -0.02 16.48
CA HIS A 222 7.10 0.68 16.69
C HIS A 222 7.54 1.40 15.42
N TYR A 223 8.08 2.61 15.58
CA TYR A 223 8.70 3.40 14.53
C TYR A 223 10.06 3.91 14.98
N GLU A 224 10.96 4.18 14.04
CA GLU A 224 12.28 4.74 14.28
C GLU A 224 12.16 6.25 14.49
N SER A 225 12.51 6.76 15.68
CA SER A 225 12.59 8.21 15.88
C SER A 225 13.85 8.78 15.23
N CYS A 226 13.86 10.08 14.94
CA CYS A 226 15.05 10.74 14.40
C CYS A 226 16.22 10.77 15.40
N ASN A 227 15.95 10.62 16.70
CA ASN A 227 16.97 10.57 17.75
C ASN A 227 17.58 9.17 17.90
N ASP A 228 16.89 8.12 17.46
CA ASP A 228 17.40 6.74 17.51
C ASP A 228 18.36 6.45 16.36
N ALA A 229 18.31 7.26 15.29
CA ALA A 229 19.20 7.15 14.13
C ALA A 229 20.69 7.37 14.44
N SER A 230 21.03 7.96 15.60
CA SER A 230 22.42 8.16 16.04
C SER A 230 23.06 6.95 16.74
N THR A 231 22.35 5.82 16.88
CA THR A 231 22.88 4.62 17.58
C THR A 231 23.56 3.59 16.68
N TRP A 232 23.71 3.87 15.38
CA TRP A 232 24.36 2.97 14.41
C TRP A 232 25.57 3.60 13.68
N ILE A 233 26.35 4.43 14.38
CA ILE A 233 27.71 4.83 13.94
C ILE A 233 28.74 4.10 14.79
#